data_AF-A0A7S2QUJ4-F1
#
_entry.id   AF-A0A7S2QUJ4-F1
#
_cell.length_a   1.000
_cell.length_b   1.000
_cell.length_c   1.000
_cell.angle_alpha   90.00
_cell.angle_beta   90.00
_cell.angle_gamma   90.00
#
_symmetry.space_group_name_H-M   'P 1'
#
loop_
_entity.id
_entity.type
_entity.pdbx_description
1 polymer ?
#
loop_
_entity_poly.entity_id
_entity_poly.type
_entity_poly.pdbx_seq_one_letter_code
_entity_poly.pdbx_strand_id
1 'polypeptide(L)'
;MDPMDFKAETLQMLENTQMGSEQARKHQRTQRLHLDKYRSWLELAQEHKHYGCFAIYGSAGSGKSTISAALIHSELRPHAWHFCKHNDRRRADPVRMFKTLIYQLAFSIPVLQGWLLSHLETHGAHQFVQVDHAFNVLLKRPLEHLGDINKVPDNGIVILLDALDEADGKLGAFDNHILLALREMFPRLPKFCRFVVTSRPESEYPHIL
;
A
#
# COMPACT_ATOMS: atom_id res chain seq x y z
N MET A 1 -6.43 -51.66 16.22
CA MET A 1 -5.70 -50.41 16.50
C MET A 1 -5.19 -50.52 17.93
N ASP A 2 -3.90 -50.32 18.15
CA ASP A 2 -3.30 -50.42 19.48
C ASP A 2 -3.82 -49.27 20.37
N PRO A 3 -4.30 -49.52 21.61
CA PRO A 3 -4.71 -48.48 22.54
C PRO A 3 -3.63 -47.41 22.81
N MET A 4 -2.34 -47.76 22.68
CA MET A 4 -1.22 -46.82 22.79
C MET A 4 -1.18 -45.83 21.61
N ASP A 5 -1.43 -46.29 20.38
CA ASP A 5 -1.39 -45.46 19.16
C ASP A 5 -2.52 -44.42 19.16
N PHE A 6 -3.73 -44.81 19.57
CA PHE A 6 -4.87 -43.88 19.62
C PHE A 6 -4.63 -42.73 20.61
N LYS A 7 -3.98 -43.01 21.74
CA LYS A 7 -3.66 -42.00 22.75
C LYS A 7 -2.59 -41.03 22.25
N ALA A 8 -1.58 -41.53 21.54
CA ALA A 8 -0.53 -40.70 20.95
C ALA A 8 -1.07 -39.76 19.85
N GLU A 9 -1.92 -40.28 18.96
CA GLU A 9 -2.56 -39.47 17.92
C GLU A 9 -3.44 -38.36 18.51
N THR A 10 -4.21 -38.68 19.56
CA THR A 10 -5.09 -37.71 20.22
C THR A 10 -4.31 -36.58 20.92
N LEU A 11 -3.18 -36.91 21.58
CA LEU A 11 -2.29 -35.92 22.19
C LEU A 11 -1.67 -34.99 21.13
N GLN A 12 -1.23 -35.56 20.01
CA GLN A 12 -0.65 -34.78 18.91
C GLN A 12 -1.68 -33.85 18.26
N MET A 13 -2.95 -34.27 18.13
CA MET A 13 -4.03 -33.39 17.65
C MET A 13 -4.31 -32.24 18.62
N LEU A 14 -4.29 -32.49 19.93
CA LEU A 14 -4.49 -31.45 20.95
C LEU A 14 -3.35 -30.44 20.96
N GLU A 15 -2.09 -30.89 20.86
CA GLU A 15 -0.91 -30.02 20.77
C GLU A 15 -0.94 -29.16 19.50
N ASN A 16 -1.26 -29.74 18.35
CA ASN A 16 -1.41 -29.00 17.09
C ASN A 16 -2.51 -27.94 17.17
N THR A 17 -3.63 -28.25 17.81
CA THR A 17 -4.74 -27.31 18.02
C THR A 17 -4.35 -26.17 18.96
N GLN A 18 -3.63 -26.48 20.06
CA GLN A 18 -3.13 -25.48 20.99
C GLN A 18 -2.09 -24.56 20.32
N MET A 19 -1.11 -25.12 19.61
CA MET A 19 -0.13 -24.35 18.84
C MET A 19 -0.79 -23.45 17.79
N GLY A 20 -1.80 -23.95 17.07
CA GLY A 20 -2.58 -23.15 16.12
C GLY A 20 -3.31 -21.98 16.79
N SER A 21 -3.89 -22.21 17.98
CA SER A 21 -4.59 -21.19 18.75
C SER A 21 -3.65 -20.09 19.28
N GLU A 22 -2.43 -20.47 19.69
CA GLU A 22 -1.43 -19.55 20.20
C GLU A 22 -0.82 -18.71 19.07
N GLN A 23 -0.53 -19.33 17.93
CA GLN A 23 -0.09 -18.61 16.73
C GLN A 23 -1.16 -17.61 16.24
N ALA A 24 -2.44 -17.99 16.24
CA ALA A 24 -3.53 -17.09 15.88
C ALA A 24 -3.64 -15.88 16.83
N ARG A 25 -3.54 -16.10 18.15
CA ARG A 25 -3.55 -15.02 19.15
C ARG A 25 -2.37 -14.07 18.99
N LYS A 26 -1.17 -14.62 18.77
CA LYS A 26 0.04 -13.83 18.52
C LYS A 26 -0.12 -12.96 17.27
N HIS A 27 -0.65 -13.55 16.19
CA HIS A 27 -0.91 -12.85 14.94
C HIS A 27 -1.91 -11.69 15.11
N GLN A 28 -3.04 -11.93 15.78
CA GLN A 28 -4.03 -10.89 16.09
C GLN A 28 -3.44 -9.74 16.93
N ARG A 29 -2.62 -10.08 17.94
CA ARG A 29 -1.95 -9.07 18.77
C ARG A 29 -0.98 -8.20 17.95
N THR A 30 -0.20 -8.81 17.07
CA THR A 30 0.70 -8.09 16.17
C THR A 30 -0.08 -7.18 15.20
N GLN A 31 -1.15 -7.68 14.58
CA GLN A 31 -2.01 -6.85 13.72
C GLN A 31 -2.56 -5.64 14.46
N ARG A 32 -3.10 -5.84 15.67
CA ARG A 32 -3.63 -4.75 16.50
C ARG A 32 -2.57 -3.70 16.80
N LEU A 33 -1.35 -4.12 17.13
CA LEU A 33 -0.23 -3.19 17.37
C LEU A 33 0.10 -2.35 16.12
N HIS A 34 0.08 -2.94 14.93
CA HIS A 34 0.32 -2.19 13.69
C HIS A 34 -0.81 -1.21 13.38
N LEU A 35 -2.07 -1.60 13.64
CA LEU A 35 -3.21 -0.69 13.49
C LEU A 35 -3.10 0.49 14.45
N ASP A 36 -2.77 0.25 15.72
CA ASP A 36 -2.61 1.32 16.72
C ASP A 36 -1.48 2.27 16.33
N LYS A 37 -0.34 1.76 15.87
CA LYS A 37 0.76 2.57 15.32
C LYS A 37 0.35 3.37 14.09
N TYR A 38 -0.44 2.79 13.20
CA TYR A 38 -0.98 3.48 12.03
C TYR A 38 -1.90 4.63 12.45
N ARG A 39 -2.76 4.44 13.46
CA ARG A 39 -3.59 5.52 14.01
C ARG A 39 -2.74 6.67 14.54
N SER A 40 -1.76 6.38 15.39
CA SER A 40 -0.85 7.41 15.91
C SER A 40 -0.04 8.09 14.80
N TRP A 41 0.30 7.35 13.74
CA TRP A 41 0.97 7.94 12.58
C TRP A 41 0.06 8.92 11.84
N LEU A 42 -1.24 8.61 11.67
CA LEU A 42 -2.18 9.52 11.00
C LEU A 42 -2.26 10.90 11.67
N GLU A 43 -2.11 10.95 13.00
CA GLU A 43 -2.17 12.16 13.83
C GLU A 43 -0.89 13.01 13.79
N LEU A 44 0.17 12.56 13.11
CA LEU A 44 1.40 13.34 12.99
C LEU A 44 1.16 14.65 12.23
N ALA A 45 1.77 15.73 12.74
CA ALA A 45 1.83 17.01 12.05
C ALA A 45 2.74 16.90 10.80
N GLN A 46 2.50 17.76 9.80
CA GLN A 46 3.20 17.70 8.50
C GLN A 46 4.72 17.93 8.62
N GLU A 47 5.17 18.61 9.67
CA GLU A 47 6.56 18.91 9.97
C GLU A 47 7.31 17.68 10.53
N HIS A 48 6.59 16.65 10.98
CA HIS A 48 7.21 15.47 11.55
C HIS A 48 7.98 14.68 10.48
N LYS A 49 9.23 14.29 10.77
CA LYS A 49 10.11 13.58 9.82
C LYS A 49 9.55 12.28 9.23
N HIS A 50 8.56 11.67 9.89
CA HIS A 50 7.89 10.44 9.44
C HIS A 50 6.49 10.69 8.89
N TYR A 51 6.05 11.94 8.71
CA TYR A 51 4.70 12.26 8.26
C TYR A 51 4.34 11.60 6.92
N GLY A 52 5.28 11.64 5.96
CA GLY A 52 5.06 11.17 4.59
C GLY A 52 5.01 9.66 4.44
N CYS A 53 5.60 8.88 5.35
CA CYS A 53 5.71 7.43 5.16
C CYS A 53 5.63 6.63 6.48
N PHE A 54 4.80 5.60 6.49
CA PHE A 54 4.72 4.57 7.52
C PHE A 54 5.07 3.20 6.95
N ALA A 55 6.19 2.63 7.40
CA ALA A 55 6.69 1.37 6.88
C ALA A 55 6.43 0.20 7.83
N ILE A 56 5.95 -0.91 7.28
CA ILE A 56 5.71 -2.18 7.97
C ILE A 56 6.69 -3.22 7.40
N TYR A 57 7.73 -3.54 8.18
CA TYR A 57 8.72 -4.54 7.82
C TYR A 57 8.45 -5.90 8.45
N GLY A 58 8.82 -6.94 7.73
CA GLY A 58 8.73 -8.32 8.21
C GLY A 58 9.20 -9.33 7.18
N SER A 59 9.59 -10.51 7.62
CA SER A 59 10.01 -11.61 6.74
C SER A 59 8.86 -12.15 5.87
N ALA A 60 9.19 -13.04 4.93
CA ALA A 60 8.17 -13.78 4.19
C ALA A 60 7.27 -14.57 5.16
N GLY A 61 5.95 -14.59 4.92
CA GLY A 61 5.00 -15.27 5.80
C GLY A 61 4.69 -14.54 7.12
N SER A 62 5.28 -13.38 7.39
CA SER A 62 5.04 -12.65 8.65
C SER A 62 3.66 -11.98 8.77
N GLY A 63 2.83 -12.05 7.72
CA GLY A 63 1.48 -11.47 7.73
C GLY A 63 1.34 -10.03 7.28
N LYS A 64 2.35 -9.44 6.61
CA LYS A 64 2.29 -8.05 6.12
C LYS A 64 1.06 -7.77 5.26
N SER A 65 0.80 -8.60 4.25
CA SER A 65 -0.39 -8.46 3.40
C SER A 65 -1.70 -8.66 4.17
N THR A 66 -1.70 -9.44 5.26
CA THR A 66 -2.85 -9.55 6.17
C THR A 66 -3.09 -8.23 6.92
N ILE A 67 -2.02 -7.53 7.33
CA ILE A 67 -2.12 -6.19 7.93
C ILE A 67 -2.62 -5.18 6.88
N SER A 68 -2.10 -5.22 5.66
CA SER A 68 -2.57 -4.41 4.53
C SER A 68 -4.06 -4.61 4.26
N ALA A 69 -4.53 -5.85 4.25
CA ALA A 69 -5.95 -6.17 4.12
C ALA A 69 -6.77 -5.63 5.31
N ALA A 70 -6.28 -5.80 6.55
CA ALA A 70 -6.94 -5.27 7.73
C ALA A 70 -7.06 -3.74 7.69
N LEU A 71 -6.05 -3.03 7.18
CA LEU A 71 -6.09 -1.58 6.99
C LEU A 71 -7.15 -1.17 5.96
N ILE A 72 -7.20 -1.83 4.80
CA ILE A 72 -8.17 -1.54 3.72
C ILE A 72 -9.63 -1.72 4.20
N HIS A 73 -9.86 -2.68 5.10
CA HIS A 73 -11.19 -2.95 5.67
C HIS A 73 -11.48 -2.20 6.98
N SER A 74 -10.57 -1.35 7.45
CA SER A 74 -10.78 -0.55 8.67
C SER A 74 -11.54 0.74 8.40
N GLU A 75 -12.03 1.38 9.47
CA GLU A 75 -12.65 2.71 9.40
C GLU A 75 -11.67 3.81 8.94
N LEU A 76 -10.37 3.60 9.17
CA LEU A 76 -9.29 4.52 8.81
C LEU A 76 -8.56 4.06 7.54
N ARG A 77 -9.29 3.37 6.65
CA ARG A 77 -8.72 2.77 5.44
C ARG A 77 -7.95 3.79 4.59
N PRO A 78 -6.86 3.37 3.92
CA PRO A 78 -6.22 4.16 2.88
C PRO A 78 -7.21 4.58 1.78
N HIS A 79 -6.92 5.71 1.15
CA HIS A 79 -7.73 6.27 0.06
C HIS A 79 -7.51 5.52 -1.26
N ALA A 80 -6.31 4.96 -1.43
CA ALA A 80 -5.97 4.09 -2.54
C ALA A 80 -4.90 3.08 -2.11
N TRP A 81 -4.78 2.00 -2.89
CA TRP A 81 -3.77 0.98 -2.68
C TRP A 81 -3.29 0.33 -3.98
N HIS A 82 -2.06 -0.13 -3.97
CA HIS A 82 -1.45 -0.96 -5.00
C HIS A 82 -0.73 -2.15 -4.35
N PHE A 83 -0.90 -3.33 -4.93
CA PHE A 83 -0.23 -4.54 -4.48
C PHE A 83 0.86 -4.89 -5.48
N CYS A 84 2.13 -4.70 -5.09
CA CYS A 84 3.26 -5.11 -5.89
C CYS A 84 3.31 -6.64 -6.00
N LYS A 85 3.73 -7.14 -7.16
CA LYS A 85 3.86 -8.58 -7.41
C LYS A 85 4.81 -8.82 -8.58
N HIS A 86 5.90 -9.54 -8.32
CA HIS A 86 7.03 -9.71 -9.24
C HIS A 86 6.63 -10.37 -10.58
N ASN A 87 5.72 -11.34 -10.55
CA ASN A 87 5.31 -12.11 -11.72
C ASN A 87 4.02 -11.60 -12.40
N ASP A 88 3.52 -10.42 -12.04
CA ASP A 88 2.33 -9.85 -12.68
C ASP A 88 2.72 -8.62 -13.50
N ARG A 89 2.91 -8.83 -14.81
CA ARG A 89 3.22 -7.76 -15.77
C ARG A 89 2.21 -6.60 -15.71
N ARG A 90 0.97 -6.84 -15.27
CA ARG A 90 -0.03 -5.76 -15.12
C ARG A 90 0.25 -4.86 -13.91
N ARG A 91 0.91 -5.40 -12.88
CA ARG A 91 1.29 -4.70 -11.65
C ARG A 91 2.68 -4.07 -11.72
N ALA A 92 3.43 -4.37 -12.79
CA ALA A 92 4.74 -3.79 -13.10
C ALA A 92 4.69 -2.60 -14.10
N ASP A 93 3.50 -2.18 -14.54
CA ASP A 93 3.27 -1.04 -15.44
C ASP A 93 2.85 0.21 -14.63
N PRO A 94 3.69 1.25 -14.55
CA PRO A 94 3.38 2.47 -13.79
C PRO A 94 2.11 3.18 -14.24
N VAL A 95 1.82 3.18 -15.54
CA VAL A 95 0.62 3.84 -16.05
C VAL A 95 -0.63 3.13 -15.54
N ARG A 96 -0.59 1.80 -15.43
CA ARG A 96 -1.70 1.04 -14.83
C ARG A 96 -1.82 1.27 -13.34
N MET A 97 -0.69 1.38 -12.63
CA MET A 97 -0.70 1.77 -11.22
C MET A 97 -1.37 3.14 -11.06
N PHE A 98 -0.98 4.16 -11.83
CA PHE A 98 -1.57 5.49 -11.73
C PHE A 98 -3.07 5.49 -12.02
N LYS A 99 -3.51 4.79 -13.09
CA LYS A 99 -4.94 4.62 -13.42
C LYS A 99 -5.72 3.96 -12.27
N THR A 100 -5.13 2.95 -11.65
CA THR A 100 -5.74 2.23 -10.53
C THR A 100 -5.84 3.11 -9.29
N LEU A 101 -4.77 3.86 -8.98
CA LEU A 101 -4.75 4.79 -7.86
C LEU A 101 -5.75 5.92 -8.04
N ILE A 102 -5.78 6.60 -9.21
CA ILE A 102 -6.72 7.71 -9.41
C ILE A 102 -8.18 7.27 -9.39
N TYR A 103 -8.48 6.07 -9.89
CA TYR A 103 -9.82 5.50 -9.79
C TYR A 103 -10.26 5.32 -8.32
N GLN A 104 -9.39 4.74 -7.49
CA GLN A 104 -9.66 4.56 -6.05
C GLN A 104 -9.75 5.90 -5.31
N LEU A 105 -8.84 6.84 -5.62
CA LEU A 105 -8.85 8.20 -5.06
C LEU A 105 -10.16 8.91 -5.39
N ALA A 106 -10.62 8.85 -6.64
CA ALA A 106 -11.89 9.44 -7.05
C ALA A 106 -13.09 8.81 -6.34
N PHE A 107 -13.05 7.51 -6.08
CA PHE A 107 -14.10 6.84 -5.31
C PHE A 107 -14.10 7.28 -3.83
N SER A 108 -12.91 7.46 -3.23
CA SER A 108 -12.77 7.86 -1.83
C SER A 108 -12.95 9.37 -1.59
N ILE A 109 -12.68 10.20 -2.59
CA ILE A 109 -12.73 11.66 -2.53
C ILE A 109 -13.61 12.15 -3.70
N PRO A 110 -14.94 12.28 -3.51
CA PRO A 110 -15.88 12.56 -4.60
C PRO A 110 -15.58 13.82 -5.41
N VAL A 111 -14.94 14.83 -4.80
CA VAL A 111 -14.52 16.06 -5.48
C VAL A 111 -13.56 15.78 -6.66
N LEU A 112 -12.72 14.75 -6.56
CA LEU A 112 -11.83 14.37 -7.67
C LEU A 112 -12.60 13.82 -8.88
N GLN A 113 -13.80 13.25 -8.69
CA GLN A 113 -14.60 12.74 -9.81
C GLN A 113 -14.98 13.86 -10.80
N GLY A 114 -15.46 14.99 -10.28
CA GLY A 114 -15.84 16.14 -11.09
C GLY A 114 -14.65 16.72 -11.87
N TRP A 115 -13.48 16.81 -11.21
CA TRP A 115 -12.26 17.23 -11.87
C TRP A 115 -11.88 16.27 -13.01
N LEU A 116 -11.89 14.96 -12.75
CA LEU A 116 -11.50 13.94 -13.72
C LEU A 116 -12.45 13.90 -14.92
N LEU A 117 -13.77 13.99 -14.72
CA LEU A 117 -14.72 14.06 -15.85
C LEU A 117 -14.42 15.27 -16.73
N SER A 118 -14.24 16.45 -16.12
CA SER A 118 -14.03 17.69 -16.86
C SER A 118 -12.69 17.74 -17.61
N HIS A 119 -11.67 17.06 -17.10
CA HIS A 119 -10.30 17.15 -17.61
C HIS A 119 -9.84 15.90 -18.37
N LEU A 120 -10.43 14.73 -18.16
CA LEU A 120 -10.05 13.49 -18.87
C LEU A 120 -10.88 13.25 -20.14
N GLU A 121 -12.09 13.80 -20.25
CA GLU A 121 -12.94 13.68 -21.46
C GLU A 121 -12.26 14.22 -22.73
N THR A 122 -11.28 15.11 -22.57
CA THR A 122 -10.49 15.70 -23.66
C THR A 122 -9.27 14.86 -24.06
N HIS A 123 -8.96 13.79 -23.34
CA HIS A 123 -7.75 12.98 -23.54
C HIS A 123 -8.09 11.63 -24.20
N GLY A 124 -7.65 11.43 -25.45
CA GLY A 124 -7.79 10.15 -26.13
C GLY A 124 -6.96 9.03 -25.49
N ALA A 125 -7.38 7.78 -25.65
CA ALA A 125 -6.75 6.59 -25.05
C ALA A 125 -5.23 6.44 -25.30
N HIS A 126 -4.72 7.08 -26.37
CA HIS A 126 -3.31 7.05 -26.78
C HIS A 126 -2.40 8.04 -26.03
N GLN A 127 -2.94 8.95 -25.20
CA GLN A 127 -2.13 10.00 -24.56
C GLN A 127 -1.37 9.53 -23.31
N PHE A 128 -1.73 8.37 -22.75
CA PHE A 128 -1.04 7.80 -21.57
C PHE A 128 0.14 6.88 -21.92
N VAL A 129 0.69 6.97 -23.13
CA VAL A 129 1.86 6.18 -23.54
C VAL A 129 3.13 6.66 -22.83
N GLN A 130 3.22 7.95 -22.50
CA GLN A 130 4.33 8.52 -21.74
C GLN A 130 4.04 8.50 -20.24
N VAL A 131 4.91 7.82 -19.47
CA VAL A 131 4.75 7.64 -18.02
C VAL A 131 4.69 8.98 -17.27
N ASP A 132 5.54 9.94 -17.60
CA ASP A 132 5.55 11.27 -16.96
C ASP A 132 4.27 12.05 -17.22
N HIS A 133 3.80 12.07 -18.47
CA HIS A 133 2.54 12.70 -18.81
C HIS A 133 1.36 12.04 -18.06
N ALA A 134 1.33 10.70 -18.03
CA ALA A 134 0.31 9.95 -17.31
C ALA A 134 0.32 10.25 -15.80
N PHE A 135 1.49 10.31 -15.17
CA PHE A 135 1.62 10.70 -13.76
C PHE A 135 1.08 12.12 -13.50
N ASN A 136 1.44 13.07 -14.36
CA ASN A 136 1.00 14.46 -14.19
C ASN A 136 -0.52 14.60 -14.31
N VAL A 137 -1.12 13.98 -15.32
CA VAL A 137 -2.55 14.07 -15.60
C VAL A 137 -3.38 13.25 -14.62
N LEU A 138 -2.93 12.04 -14.27
CA LEU A 138 -3.71 11.12 -13.44
C LEU A 138 -3.51 11.33 -11.94
N LEU A 139 -2.35 11.81 -11.48
CA LEU A 139 -2.08 11.95 -10.05
C LEU A 139 -1.74 13.39 -9.68
N LYS A 140 -0.65 13.94 -10.21
CA LYS A 140 -0.09 15.21 -9.71
C LYS A 140 -1.08 16.38 -9.78
N ARG A 141 -1.60 16.69 -10.97
CA ARG A 141 -2.54 17.81 -11.17
C ARG A 141 -3.86 17.67 -10.41
N PRO A 142 -4.57 16.51 -10.45
CA PRO A 142 -5.79 16.36 -9.67
C PRO A 142 -5.55 16.55 -8.17
N LEU A 143 -4.41 16.07 -7.66
CA LEU A 143 -4.06 16.22 -6.25
C LEU A 143 -3.66 17.66 -5.91
N GLU A 144 -2.87 18.35 -6.74
CA GLU A 144 -2.59 19.79 -6.57
C GLU A 144 -3.88 20.62 -6.52
N HIS A 145 -4.79 20.37 -7.46
CA HIS A 145 -6.09 21.04 -7.49
C HIS A 145 -6.87 20.86 -6.19
N LEU A 146 -6.87 19.65 -5.61
CA LEU A 146 -7.53 19.38 -4.32
C LEU A 146 -6.96 20.25 -3.19
N GLY A 147 -5.64 20.47 -3.22
CA GLY A 147 -4.95 21.42 -2.33
C GLY A 147 -5.41 22.85 -2.56
N ASP A 148 -5.43 23.31 -3.80
CA ASP A 148 -5.79 24.68 -4.17
C ASP A 148 -7.21 25.06 -3.72
N ILE A 149 -8.15 24.11 -3.78
CA ILE A 149 -9.54 24.31 -3.36
C ILE A 149 -9.80 24.00 -1.88
N ASN A 150 -8.75 23.70 -1.10
CA ASN A 150 -8.83 23.35 0.32
C ASN A 150 -9.82 22.21 0.62
N LYS A 151 -9.78 21.14 -0.19
CA LYS A 151 -10.61 19.93 -0.01
C LYS A 151 -9.80 18.69 0.35
N VAL A 152 -8.58 18.89 0.85
CA VAL A 152 -7.72 17.81 1.36
C VAL A 152 -8.33 17.25 2.65
N PRO A 153 -8.41 15.91 2.83
CA PRO A 153 -8.82 15.33 4.11
C PRO A 153 -7.92 15.75 5.26
N ASP A 154 -8.46 15.83 6.49
CA ASP A 154 -7.73 16.32 7.67
C ASP A 154 -6.40 15.59 7.93
N ASN A 155 -6.38 14.27 7.73
CA ASN A 155 -5.19 13.42 7.92
C ASN A 155 -4.32 13.28 6.66
N GLY A 156 -4.61 14.06 5.62
CA GLY A 156 -4.01 13.92 4.29
C GLY A 156 -4.56 12.72 3.50
N ILE A 157 -3.97 12.49 2.34
CA ILE A 157 -4.30 11.38 1.44
C ILE A 157 -3.33 10.24 1.71
N VAL A 158 -3.87 9.09 2.05
CA VAL A 158 -3.09 7.89 2.38
C VAL A 158 -3.15 6.88 1.23
N ILE A 159 -1.99 6.49 0.71
CA ILE A 159 -1.83 5.49 -0.34
C ILE A 159 -1.04 4.30 0.22
N LEU A 160 -1.60 3.10 0.13
CA LEU A 160 -0.94 1.87 0.57
C LEU A 160 -0.23 1.16 -0.59
N LEU A 161 1.06 0.84 -0.41
CA LEU A 161 1.88 0.08 -1.35
C LEU A 161 2.33 -1.21 -0.66
N ASP A 162 1.64 -2.32 -0.95
CA ASP A 162 1.92 -3.61 -0.31
C ASP A 162 2.97 -4.40 -1.10
N ALA A 163 3.85 -5.08 -0.35
CA ALA A 163 4.89 -5.98 -0.84
C ALA A 163 5.86 -5.31 -1.83
N LEU A 164 6.38 -4.14 -1.46
CA LEU A 164 7.22 -3.32 -2.34
C LEU A 164 8.49 -4.05 -2.81
N ASP A 165 9.01 -4.98 -2.00
CA ASP A 165 10.09 -5.90 -2.36
C ASP A 165 9.75 -6.85 -3.51
N GLU A 166 8.48 -7.11 -3.76
CA GLU A 166 8.04 -7.88 -4.93
C GLU A 166 7.93 -7.02 -6.19
N ALA A 167 8.15 -5.71 -6.13
CA ALA A 167 8.34 -4.94 -7.36
C ALA A 167 9.69 -5.29 -7.99
N ASP A 168 10.74 -5.46 -7.18
CA ASP A 168 12.06 -5.73 -7.71
C ASP A 168 12.14 -7.08 -8.43
N GLY A 169 12.97 -7.12 -9.47
CA GLY A 169 13.22 -8.34 -10.23
C GLY A 169 13.85 -9.44 -9.35
N LYS A 170 13.78 -10.71 -9.73
CA LYS A 170 14.88 -11.62 -9.37
C LYS A 170 16.14 -11.01 -10.00
N LEU A 171 17.10 -10.65 -9.14
CA LEU A 171 18.33 -9.90 -9.41
C LEU A 171 18.13 -8.38 -9.53
N GLY A 172 18.12 -7.68 -8.38
CA GLY A 172 18.73 -6.36 -8.05
C GLY A 172 19.07 -5.32 -9.12
N ALA A 173 18.44 -5.40 -10.29
CA ALA A 173 18.48 -4.43 -11.34
C ALA A 173 17.29 -3.52 -11.07
N PHE A 174 17.59 -2.27 -10.73
CA PHE A 174 16.62 -1.18 -10.57
C PHE A 174 15.87 -0.84 -11.89
N ASP A 175 15.65 -1.82 -12.76
CA ASP A 175 14.91 -1.76 -14.01
C ASP A 175 13.39 -1.91 -13.79
N ASN A 176 12.94 -2.03 -12.54
CA ASN A 176 11.52 -2.01 -12.27
C ASN A 176 10.95 -0.58 -12.39
N HIS A 177 10.14 -0.36 -13.43
CA HIS A 177 9.52 0.92 -13.71
C HIS A 177 8.59 1.44 -12.59
N ILE A 178 7.99 0.58 -11.77
CA ILE A 178 7.20 1.00 -10.58
C ILE A 178 8.14 1.59 -9.53
N LEU A 179 9.22 0.90 -9.17
CA LEU A 179 10.19 1.43 -8.21
C LEU A 179 10.79 2.75 -8.70
N LEU A 180 11.10 2.85 -9.99
CA LEU A 180 11.56 4.09 -10.61
C LEU A 180 10.49 5.20 -10.51
N ALA A 181 9.23 4.89 -10.79
CA ALA A 181 8.14 5.86 -10.65
C ALA A 181 7.94 6.32 -9.20
N LEU A 182 8.02 5.40 -8.23
CA LEU A 182 7.94 5.73 -6.82
C LEU A 182 9.10 6.64 -6.41
N ARG A 183 10.32 6.36 -6.87
CA ARG A 183 11.51 7.15 -6.54
C ARG A 183 11.52 8.54 -7.15
N GLU A 184 11.24 8.63 -8.44
CA GLU A 184 11.48 9.85 -9.22
C GLU A 184 10.22 10.71 -9.39
N MET A 185 9.03 10.13 -9.18
CA MET A 185 7.76 10.82 -9.45
C MET A 185 6.97 11.09 -8.18
N PHE A 186 6.86 10.14 -7.25
CA PHE A 186 6.03 10.33 -6.05
C PHE A 186 6.50 11.47 -5.14
N PRO A 187 7.81 11.80 -5.02
CA PRO A 187 8.25 13.00 -4.32
C PRO A 187 7.74 14.33 -4.93
N ARG A 188 7.23 14.30 -6.16
CA ARG A 188 6.64 15.47 -6.84
C ARG A 188 5.15 15.64 -6.52
N LEU A 189 4.54 14.72 -5.76
CA LEU A 189 3.17 14.86 -5.28
C LEU A 189 3.09 15.91 -4.15
N PRO A 190 1.91 16.53 -3.93
CA PRO A 190 1.73 17.43 -2.80
C PRO A 190 2.07 16.76 -1.46
N LYS A 191 2.63 17.53 -0.51
CA LYS A 191 3.11 17.00 0.78
C LYS A 191 2.05 16.31 1.64
N PHE A 192 0.75 16.56 1.41
CA PHE A 192 -0.34 15.85 2.09
C PHE A 192 -0.59 14.44 1.54
N CYS A 193 0.12 14.02 0.49
CA CYS A 193 0.13 12.65 0.02
C CYS A 193 1.11 11.84 0.87
N ARG A 194 0.60 10.80 1.51
CA ARG A 194 1.29 10.00 2.52
C ARG A 194 1.20 8.52 2.14
N PHE A 195 2.20 7.75 2.52
CA PHE A 195 2.36 6.37 2.08
C PHE A 195 2.39 5.41 3.25
N VAL A 196 1.64 4.32 3.14
CA VAL A 196 1.89 3.13 3.94
C VAL A 196 2.61 2.14 3.04
N VAL A 197 3.72 1.60 3.48
CA VAL A 197 4.48 0.60 2.71
C VAL A 197 4.66 -0.67 3.50
N THR A 198 4.61 -1.81 2.81
CA THR A 198 5.06 -3.07 3.38
C THR A 198 6.20 -3.64 2.57
N SER A 199 7.23 -4.16 3.24
CA SER A 199 8.42 -4.69 2.58
C SER A 199 9.18 -5.66 3.50
N ARG A 200 10.18 -6.35 2.95
CA ARG A 200 11.21 -7.04 3.76
C ARG A 200 12.18 -6.04 4.40
N PRO A 201 12.75 -6.37 5.58
CA PRO A 201 13.74 -5.53 6.25
C PRO A 201 15.03 -5.34 5.45
N GLU A 202 15.38 -6.32 4.61
CA GLU A 202 16.62 -6.29 3.81
C GLU A 202 16.55 -5.31 2.63
N SER A 203 15.40 -4.65 2.42
CA SER A 203 15.16 -3.80 1.27
C SER A 203 15.29 -2.32 1.61
N GLU A 204 16.11 -1.58 0.86
CA GLU A 204 16.37 -0.15 1.06
C GLU A 204 15.29 0.79 0.48
N TYR A 205 14.02 0.36 0.46
CA TYR A 205 12.95 1.18 -0.12
C TYR A 205 12.39 2.34 0.73
N PRO A 206 12.64 2.52 2.05
CA PRO A 206 12.10 3.69 2.75
C PRO A 206 12.75 5.01 2.32
N HIS A 207 13.90 4.98 1.63
CA HIS A 207 14.51 6.17 1.05
C HIS A 207 13.85 6.61 -0.28
N ILE A 208 12.91 5.81 -0.80
CA ILE A 208 12.24 6.04 -2.08
C ILE A 208 11.03 6.98 -1.93
N LEU A 209 10.45 7.09 -0.73
CA LEU A 209 9.17 7.77 -0.47
C LEU A 209 9.24 8.76 0.68
#